data_AF-A0A843SZH1-F1
#
_entry.id   AF-A0A843SZH1-F1
#
_cell.length_a   1.000
_cell.length_b   1.000
_cell.length_c   1.000
_cell.angle_alpha   90.00
_cell.angle_beta   90.00
_cell.angle_gamma   90.00
#
_symmetry.space_group_name_H-M   'P 1'
#
loop_
_entity.id
_entity.type
_entity.pdbx_description
1 polymer ?
#
loop_
_entity_poly.entity_id
_entity_poly.type
_entity_poly.pdbx_seq_one_letter_code
_entity_poly.pdbx_strand_id
1 'polypeptide(L)'
;MRRRRLKALALAAVLVVASGCAAGKAFRQGNAATRTGDLDQAVAYYRTAVQASPDNPNYKIALDRAMLAASRAHFDRAREFEEKGQLEAARGEYQIAAEYDATNRQAVAKVATLDQTIRARIEASRPRPAIEGLRDRARAASAPPLINPASREPLNMRFTNSNIRDILNAIGTAAGI
;
A
#
# COMPACT_ATOMS: atom_id res chain seq x y z
N MET A 1 42.37 38.21 -20.43
CA MET A 1 41.35 37.78 -19.43
C MET A 1 39.95 38.42 -19.63
N ARG A 2 39.84 39.73 -19.89
CA ARG A 2 38.54 40.45 -20.05
C ARG A 2 37.60 39.88 -21.13
N ARG A 3 38.11 39.51 -22.32
CA ARG A 3 37.32 38.88 -23.39
C ARG A 3 36.80 37.47 -23.03
N ARG A 4 37.55 36.68 -22.25
CA ARG A 4 37.08 35.36 -21.77
C ARG A 4 35.98 35.50 -20.71
N ARG A 5 36.07 36.50 -19.82
CA ARG A 5 35.02 36.83 -18.84
C ARG A 5 33.74 37.34 -19.51
N LEU A 6 33.86 38.18 -20.55
CA LEU A 6 32.71 38.66 -21.33
C LEU A 6 32.00 37.52 -22.10
N LYS A 7 32.75 36.58 -22.69
CA LYS A 7 32.18 35.39 -23.32
C LYS A 7 31.48 34.46 -22.31
N ALA A 8 32.07 34.28 -21.12
CA ALA A 8 31.45 33.49 -20.06
C ALA A 8 30.16 34.13 -19.52
N LEU A 9 30.13 35.46 -19.34
CA LEU A 9 28.93 36.21 -18.95
C LEU A 9 27.85 36.17 -20.02
N ALA A 10 28.21 36.29 -21.30
CA ALA A 10 27.26 36.15 -22.41
C ALA A 10 26.68 34.72 -22.50
N LEU A 11 27.51 33.69 -22.30
CA LEU A 11 27.05 32.30 -22.29
C LEU A 11 26.11 32.02 -21.11
N ALA A 12 26.43 32.54 -19.92
CA ALA A 12 25.58 32.45 -18.75
C ALA A 12 24.24 33.18 -18.96
N ALA A 13 24.24 34.38 -19.55
CA ALA A 13 23.03 35.12 -19.87
C ALA A 13 22.13 34.38 -20.89
N VAL A 14 22.72 33.76 -21.92
CA VAL A 14 21.98 32.95 -22.90
C VAL A 14 21.34 31.72 -22.25
N LEU A 15 22.06 31.05 -21.33
CA LEU A 15 21.52 29.90 -20.59
C LEU A 15 20.34 30.28 -19.68
N VAL A 16 20.40 31.44 -19.03
CA VAL A 16 19.30 31.97 -18.19
C VAL A 16 18.07 32.34 -19.02
N VAL A 17 18.26 32.91 -20.21
CA VAL A 17 17.12 33.27 -21.10
C VAL A 17 16.48 32.03 -21.72
N ALA A 18 17.28 31.04 -22.13
CA ALA A 18 16.78 29.81 -22.75
C ALA A 18 15.95 28.95 -21.78
N SER A 19 16.37 28.84 -20.51
CA SER A 19 15.62 28.12 -19.47
C SER A 19 14.29 28.80 -19.13
N GLY A 20 14.26 30.14 -19.11
CA GLY A 20 13.04 30.93 -18.89
C GLY A 20 11.95 30.70 -19.96
N CYS A 21 12.35 30.61 -21.24
CA CYS A 21 11.42 30.32 -22.35
C CYS A 21 10.80 28.93 -22.27
N ALA A 22 11.61 27.92 -21.93
CA ALA A 22 11.13 26.54 -21.74
C ALA A 22 10.16 26.44 -20.55
N ALA A 23 10.52 27.04 -19.41
CA ALA A 23 9.69 27.04 -18.21
C ALA A 23 8.33 27.73 -18.45
N GLY A 24 8.33 28.89 -19.12
CA GLY A 24 7.10 29.61 -19.46
C GLY A 24 6.18 28.84 -20.42
N LYS A 25 6.75 28.08 -21.37
CA LYS A 25 5.95 27.20 -22.26
C LYS A 25 5.28 26.08 -21.45
N ALA A 26 6.03 25.37 -20.62
CA ALA A 26 5.50 24.30 -19.78
C ALA A 26 4.40 24.80 -18.85
N PHE A 27 4.59 25.97 -18.21
CA PHE A 27 3.58 26.59 -17.36
C PHE A 27 2.26 26.89 -18.10
N ARG A 28 2.33 27.41 -19.34
CA ARG A 28 1.14 27.65 -20.16
C ARG A 28 0.43 26.36 -20.55
N GLN A 29 1.17 25.29 -20.81
CA GLN A 29 0.60 23.96 -21.09
C GLN A 29 -0.10 23.39 -19.85
N GLY A 30 0.50 23.52 -18.66
CA GLY A 30 -0.13 23.19 -17.39
C GLY A 30 -1.45 23.93 -17.19
N ASN A 31 -1.45 25.25 -17.40
CA ASN A 31 -2.68 26.06 -17.32
C ASN A 31 -3.77 25.61 -18.32
N ALA A 32 -3.38 25.16 -19.51
CA ALA A 32 -4.33 24.64 -20.49
C ALA A 32 -4.92 23.30 -20.04
N ALA A 33 -4.09 22.37 -19.59
CA ALA A 33 -4.52 21.07 -19.08
C ALA A 33 -5.43 21.20 -17.84
N THR A 34 -5.11 22.10 -16.90
CA THR A 34 -5.99 22.39 -15.75
C THR A 34 -7.36 22.90 -16.19
N ARG A 35 -7.43 23.75 -17.22
CA ARG A 35 -8.72 24.25 -17.74
C ARG A 35 -9.56 23.16 -18.41
N THR A 36 -8.93 22.15 -19.00
CA THR A 36 -9.63 21.01 -19.60
C THR A 36 -9.91 19.88 -18.60
N GLY A 37 -9.50 20.02 -17.34
CA GLY A 37 -9.67 19.00 -16.30
C GLY A 37 -8.65 17.85 -16.38
N ASP A 38 -7.63 17.95 -17.23
CA ASP A 38 -6.54 16.97 -17.30
C ASP A 38 -5.50 17.28 -16.22
N LEU A 39 -5.84 16.91 -14.99
CA LEU A 39 -5.09 17.28 -13.79
C LEU A 39 -3.74 16.56 -13.72
N ASP A 40 -3.66 15.31 -14.15
CA ASP A 40 -2.41 14.54 -14.18
C ASP A 40 -1.41 15.17 -15.16
N GLN A 41 -1.87 15.51 -16.37
CA GLN A 41 -1.02 16.17 -17.35
C GLN A 41 -0.64 17.58 -16.88
N ALA A 42 -1.55 18.30 -16.21
CA ALA A 42 -1.24 19.58 -15.62
C ALA A 42 -0.10 19.49 -14.59
N VAL A 43 -0.17 18.51 -13.66
CA VAL A 43 0.90 18.27 -12.68
C VAL A 43 2.22 17.98 -13.39
N ALA A 44 2.23 17.15 -14.43
CA ALA A 44 3.44 16.86 -15.20
C ALA A 44 4.06 18.14 -15.81
N TYR A 45 3.25 18.97 -16.47
CA TYR A 45 3.72 20.22 -17.06
C TYR A 45 4.22 21.23 -16.01
N TYR A 46 3.54 21.36 -14.88
CA TYR A 46 3.99 22.24 -13.81
C TYR A 46 5.27 21.74 -13.14
N ARG A 47 5.46 20.41 -12.99
CA ARG A 47 6.74 19.83 -12.55
C ARG A 47 7.87 20.23 -13.49
N THR A 48 7.65 20.15 -14.81
CA THR A 48 8.64 20.62 -15.80
C THR A 48 8.93 22.12 -15.66
N ALA A 49 7.91 22.95 -15.43
CA ALA A 49 8.09 24.39 -15.23
C ALA A 49 8.91 24.70 -13.97
N VAL A 50 8.62 24.02 -12.86
CA VAL A 50 9.38 24.14 -11.59
C VAL A 50 10.80 23.63 -11.76
N GLN A 51 11.02 22.51 -12.45
CA GLN A 51 12.36 21.99 -12.70
C GLN A 51 13.22 22.95 -13.54
N ALA A 52 12.61 23.59 -14.55
CA ALA A 52 13.30 24.55 -15.40
C ALA A 52 13.55 25.91 -14.71
N SER A 53 12.73 26.28 -13.72
CA SER A 53 12.87 27.52 -12.94
C SER A 53 12.48 27.31 -11.48
N PRO A 54 13.37 26.72 -10.66
CA PRO A 54 13.05 26.29 -9.31
C PRO A 54 12.87 27.44 -8.31
N ASP A 55 13.27 28.67 -8.65
CA ASP A 55 13.10 29.82 -7.77
C ASP A 55 11.82 30.62 -8.06
N ASN A 56 11.03 30.22 -9.07
CA ASN A 56 9.79 30.91 -9.41
C ASN A 56 8.63 30.47 -8.49
N PRO A 57 8.11 31.34 -7.61
CA PRO A 57 7.05 30.97 -6.69
C PRO A 57 5.73 30.66 -7.39
N ASN A 58 5.45 31.31 -8.53
CA ASN A 58 4.19 31.09 -9.26
C ASN A 58 4.10 29.66 -9.82
N TYR A 59 5.22 29.08 -10.25
CA TYR A 59 5.25 27.71 -10.77
C TYR A 59 5.05 26.68 -9.66
N LYS A 60 5.66 26.91 -8.49
CA LYS A 60 5.44 26.07 -7.30
C LYS A 60 3.99 26.10 -6.85
N ILE A 61 3.42 27.30 -6.70
CA ILE A 61 2.02 27.47 -6.29
C ILE A 61 1.07 26.78 -7.28
N ALA A 62 1.34 26.88 -8.59
CA ALA A 62 0.51 26.21 -9.58
C ALA A 62 0.65 24.68 -9.53
N LEU A 63 1.86 24.17 -9.33
CA LEU A 63 2.09 22.74 -9.13
C LEU A 63 1.33 22.23 -7.90
N ASP A 64 1.45 22.92 -6.77
CA ASP A 64 0.79 22.53 -5.52
C ASP A 64 -0.74 22.50 -5.69
N ARG A 65 -1.29 23.53 -6.34
CA ARG A 65 -2.73 23.59 -6.65
C ARG A 65 -3.17 22.45 -7.55
N ALA A 66 -2.40 22.13 -8.59
CA ALA A 66 -2.70 21.04 -9.50
C ALA A 66 -2.63 19.68 -8.79
N MET A 67 -1.62 19.47 -7.93
CA MET A 67 -1.49 18.24 -7.13
C MET A 67 -2.66 18.08 -6.15
N LEU A 68 -3.07 19.14 -5.46
CA LEU A 68 -4.25 19.09 -4.58
C LEU A 68 -5.54 18.79 -5.37
N ALA A 69 -5.71 19.38 -6.55
CA ALA A 69 -6.85 19.08 -7.40
C ALA A 69 -6.84 17.63 -7.90
N ALA A 70 -5.68 17.14 -8.37
CA ALA A 70 -5.52 15.76 -8.81
C ALA A 70 -5.80 14.78 -7.67
N SER A 71 -5.27 15.04 -6.47
CA SER A 71 -5.52 14.22 -5.28
C SER A 71 -7.01 14.05 -5.01
N ARG A 72 -7.79 15.15 -5.05
CA ARG A 72 -9.25 15.10 -4.87
C ARG A 72 -9.94 14.28 -5.95
N ALA A 73 -9.59 14.49 -7.21
CA ALA A 73 -10.19 13.74 -8.32
C ALA A 73 -9.89 12.24 -8.27
N HIS A 74 -8.67 11.85 -7.87
CA HIS A 74 -8.31 10.46 -7.63
C HIS A 74 -9.04 9.88 -6.41
N PHE A 75 -9.19 10.66 -5.34
CA PHE A 75 -9.93 10.24 -4.15
C PHE A 75 -11.42 9.98 -4.47
N ASP A 76 -12.05 10.84 -5.24
CA ASP A 76 -13.45 10.67 -5.64
C ASP A 76 -13.63 9.45 -6.55
N ARG A 77 -12.74 9.23 -7.52
CA ARG A 77 -12.71 7.99 -8.32
C ARG A 77 -12.52 6.74 -7.48
N ALA A 78 -11.64 6.79 -6.48
CA ALA A 78 -11.41 5.69 -5.56
C ALA A 78 -12.68 5.31 -4.81
N ARG A 79 -13.46 6.30 -4.36
CA ARG A 79 -14.75 6.08 -3.72
C ARG A 79 -15.74 5.41 -4.66
N GLU A 80 -15.82 5.84 -5.92
CA GLU A 80 -16.71 5.20 -6.90
C GLU A 80 -16.36 3.73 -7.12
N PHE A 81 -15.06 3.38 -7.16
CA PHE A 81 -14.62 1.99 -7.24
C PHE A 81 -14.95 1.20 -5.98
N GLU A 82 -14.79 1.81 -4.80
CA GLU A 82 -15.12 1.20 -3.51
C GLU A 82 -16.62 0.89 -3.43
N GLU A 83 -17.48 1.81 -3.85
CA GLU A 83 -18.94 1.65 -3.94
C GLU A 83 -19.35 0.52 -4.90
N LYS A 84 -18.57 0.30 -5.98
CA LYS A 84 -18.75 -0.81 -6.93
C LYS A 84 -18.13 -2.13 -6.45
N GLY A 85 -17.50 -2.15 -5.27
CA GLY A 85 -16.81 -3.33 -4.72
C GLY A 85 -15.51 -3.71 -5.45
N GLN A 86 -14.99 -2.81 -6.30
CA GLN A 86 -13.74 -2.98 -7.05
C GLN A 86 -12.56 -2.53 -6.18
N LEU A 87 -12.28 -3.32 -5.13
CA LEU A 87 -11.39 -2.92 -4.03
C LEU A 87 -9.95 -2.65 -4.48
N GLU A 88 -9.42 -3.43 -5.42
CA GLU A 88 -8.07 -3.27 -5.96
C GLU A 88 -7.94 -1.96 -6.76
N ALA A 89 -8.95 -1.63 -7.57
CA ALA A 89 -8.98 -0.37 -8.31
C ALA A 89 -9.12 0.83 -7.37
N ALA A 90 -10.02 0.74 -6.38
CA ALA A 90 -10.19 1.75 -5.34
C ALA A 90 -8.88 2.01 -4.58
N ARG A 91 -8.18 0.93 -4.18
CA ARG A 91 -6.89 1.01 -3.49
C ARG A 91 -5.86 1.76 -4.33
N GLY A 92 -5.76 1.45 -5.63
CA GLY A 92 -4.83 2.13 -6.54
C GLY A 92 -5.11 3.63 -6.65
N GLU A 93 -6.37 4.02 -6.81
CA GLU A 93 -6.76 5.43 -6.90
C GLU A 93 -6.53 6.19 -5.58
N TYR A 94 -6.84 5.59 -4.42
CA TYR A 94 -6.51 6.20 -3.12
C TYR A 94 -4.99 6.36 -2.93
N GLN A 95 -4.19 5.43 -3.46
CA GLN A 95 -2.74 5.53 -3.41
C GLN A 95 -2.24 6.73 -4.22
N ILE A 96 -2.71 6.91 -5.45
CA ILE A 96 -2.35 8.07 -6.27
C ILE A 96 -2.79 9.38 -5.58
N ALA A 97 -3.99 9.39 -4.98
CA ALA A 97 -4.46 10.54 -4.22
C ALA A 97 -3.51 10.92 -3.06
N ALA A 98 -3.00 9.92 -2.33
CA ALA A 98 -2.03 10.12 -1.25
C ALA A 98 -0.64 10.52 -1.76
N GLU A 99 -0.24 10.06 -2.94
CA GLU A 99 1.03 10.46 -3.59
C GLU A 99 1.00 11.93 -4.02
N TYR A 100 -0.15 12.44 -4.48
CA TYR A 100 -0.30 13.85 -4.81
C TYR A 100 -0.49 14.76 -3.59
N ASP A 101 -1.13 14.28 -2.52
CA ASP A 101 -1.29 15.02 -1.28
C ASP A 101 -1.02 14.12 -0.07
N ALA A 102 0.23 14.18 0.44
CA ALA A 102 0.63 13.44 1.63
C ALA A 102 -0.11 13.92 2.91
N THR A 103 -0.75 15.09 2.89
CA THR A 103 -1.56 15.60 4.01
C THR A 103 -2.98 15.05 4.03
N ASN A 104 -3.41 14.41 2.93
CA ASN A 104 -4.70 13.73 2.82
C ASN A 104 -4.68 12.42 3.64
N ARG A 105 -4.83 12.55 4.95
CA ARG A 105 -4.85 11.43 5.91
C ARG A 105 -5.96 10.41 5.61
N GLN A 106 -7.06 10.83 4.99
CA GLN A 106 -8.14 9.93 4.62
C GLN A 106 -7.72 8.97 3.50
N ALA A 107 -7.05 9.47 2.47
CA ALA A 107 -6.53 8.64 1.38
C ALA A 107 -5.56 7.57 1.92
N VAL A 108 -4.61 7.99 2.76
CA VAL A 108 -3.62 7.10 3.40
C VAL A 108 -4.32 6.02 4.24
N ALA A 109 -5.29 6.40 5.07
CA ALA A 109 -6.04 5.45 5.89
C ALA A 109 -6.82 4.45 5.04
N LYS A 110 -7.46 4.91 3.96
CA LYS A 110 -8.22 4.05 3.04
C LYS A 110 -7.34 3.00 2.36
N VAL A 111 -6.12 3.35 1.92
CA VAL A 111 -5.18 2.36 1.37
C VAL A 111 -4.91 1.23 2.38
N ALA A 112 -4.60 1.57 3.63
CA ALA A 112 -4.31 0.59 4.67
C ALA A 112 -5.52 -0.31 5.00
N THR A 113 -6.72 0.27 5.09
CA THR A 113 -7.96 -0.48 5.31
C THR A 113 -8.25 -1.44 4.16
N LEU A 114 -8.17 -0.96 2.91
CA LEU A 114 -8.43 -1.81 1.74
C LEU A 114 -7.40 -2.93 1.61
N ASP A 115 -6.14 -2.68 1.93
CA ASP A 115 -5.09 -3.71 1.97
C ASP A 115 -5.46 -4.86 2.94
N GLN A 116 -5.98 -4.53 4.12
CA GLN A 116 -6.44 -5.54 5.08
C GLN A 116 -7.66 -6.29 4.55
N THR A 117 -8.65 -5.59 3.99
CA THR A 117 -9.87 -6.20 3.44
C THR A 117 -9.56 -7.13 2.27
N ILE A 118 -8.73 -6.70 1.32
CA ILE A 118 -8.32 -7.52 0.16
C ILE A 118 -7.61 -8.78 0.65
N ARG A 119 -6.65 -8.67 1.58
CA ARG A 119 -5.96 -9.83 2.15
C ARG A 119 -6.91 -10.79 2.86
N ALA A 120 -7.84 -10.28 3.67
CA ALA A 120 -8.83 -11.09 4.36
C ALA A 120 -9.74 -11.83 3.38
N ARG A 121 -10.16 -11.17 2.28
CA ARG A 121 -10.97 -11.78 1.23
C ARG A 121 -10.22 -12.87 0.48
N ILE A 122 -8.94 -12.64 0.17
CA ILE A 122 -8.07 -13.65 -0.44
C ILE A 122 -7.96 -14.86 0.50
N GLU A 123 -7.65 -14.66 1.78
CA GLU A 123 -7.52 -15.75 2.75
C GLU A 123 -8.82 -16.53 2.93
N ALA A 124 -9.96 -15.84 3.03
CA ALA A 124 -11.28 -16.49 3.12
C ALA A 124 -11.63 -17.31 1.86
N SER A 125 -11.10 -16.92 0.70
CA SER A 125 -11.27 -17.68 -0.55
C SER A 125 -10.29 -18.84 -0.69
N ARG A 126 -9.28 -18.96 0.18
CA ARG A 126 -8.33 -20.08 0.11
C ARG A 126 -9.02 -21.39 0.51
N PRO A 127 -8.78 -22.48 -0.22
CA PRO A 127 -9.30 -23.78 0.16
C PRO A 127 -8.71 -24.21 1.51
N ARG A 128 -9.49 -24.96 2.30
CA ARG A 128 -9.05 -25.47 3.61
C ARG A 128 -7.68 -26.17 3.48
N PRO A 129 -6.72 -25.88 4.36
CA PRO A 129 -5.43 -26.56 4.33
C PRO A 129 -5.58 -28.08 4.38
N ALA A 130 -4.84 -28.80 3.54
CA ALA A 130 -4.89 -30.27 3.51
C ALA A 130 -4.63 -30.92 4.88
N ILE A 131 -3.83 -30.25 5.73
CA ILE A 131 -3.56 -30.72 7.09
C ILE A 131 -4.80 -30.75 7.98
N GLU A 132 -5.78 -29.87 7.74
CA GLU A 132 -7.02 -29.84 8.50
C GLU A 132 -7.88 -31.05 8.14
N GLY A 133 -8.02 -31.36 6.84
CA GLY A 133 -8.67 -32.59 6.40
C GLY A 133 -7.97 -33.87 6.87
N LEU A 134 -6.63 -33.87 6.93
CA LEU A 134 -5.86 -34.98 7.50
C LEU A 134 -6.10 -35.14 9.02
N ARG A 135 -6.21 -34.04 9.76
CA ARG A 135 -6.54 -34.04 11.20
C ARG A 135 -7.95 -34.55 11.45
N ASP A 136 -8.93 -34.11 10.65
CA ASP A 136 -10.31 -34.56 10.77
C ASP A 136 -10.44 -36.06 10.47
N ARG A 137 -9.75 -36.56 9.43
CA ARG A 137 -9.65 -38.01 9.16
C ARG A 137 -8.96 -38.77 10.28
N ALA A 138 -7.86 -38.23 10.82
CA ALA A 138 -7.17 -38.85 11.95
C ALA A 138 -8.10 -38.93 13.17
N ARG A 139 -8.83 -37.85 13.52
CA ARG A 139 -9.82 -37.83 14.60
C ARG A 139 -11.01 -38.76 14.36
N ALA A 140 -11.45 -38.92 13.11
CA ALA A 140 -12.54 -39.83 12.77
C ALA A 140 -12.09 -41.31 12.79
N ALA A 141 -10.83 -41.58 12.44
CA ALA A 141 -10.26 -42.93 12.42
C ALA A 141 -9.71 -43.37 13.78
N SER A 142 -9.34 -42.43 14.65
CA SER A 142 -8.98 -42.72 16.04
C SER A 142 -10.23 -42.70 16.90
N ALA A 143 -10.50 -43.81 17.60
CA ALA A 143 -11.47 -43.80 18.69
C ALA A 143 -11.07 -42.71 19.71
N PRO A 144 -12.01 -42.11 20.47
CA PRO A 144 -11.67 -41.26 21.60
C PRO A 144 -10.59 -41.95 22.44
N PRO A 145 -9.61 -41.22 23.01
CA PRO A 145 -8.62 -41.83 23.89
C PRO A 145 -9.35 -42.46 25.07
N LEU A 146 -9.60 -43.77 24.97
CA LEU A 146 -10.28 -44.56 25.97
C LEU A 146 -9.21 -45.25 26.79
N ILE A 147 -8.67 -44.56 27.80
CA ILE A 147 -8.24 -45.31 28.97
C ILE A 147 -9.53 -45.77 29.63
N ASN A 148 -9.81 -47.07 29.59
CA ASN A 148 -10.90 -47.66 30.35
C ASN A 148 -10.44 -47.76 31.82
N PRO A 149 -10.95 -46.93 32.76
CA PRO A 149 -10.51 -46.95 34.15
C PRO A 149 -10.88 -48.24 34.89
N ALA A 150 -11.76 -49.07 34.31
CA ALA A 150 -12.08 -50.41 34.82
C ALA A 150 -11.22 -51.53 34.18
N SER A 151 -10.34 -51.20 33.22
CA SER A 151 -9.42 -52.18 32.63
C SER A 151 -8.39 -52.65 33.66
N ARG A 152 -8.16 -53.96 33.70
CA ARG A 152 -7.15 -54.59 34.57
C ARG A 152 -5.82 -54.84 33.85
N GLU A 153 -5.69 -54.42 32.59
CA GLU A 153 -4.42 -54.50 31.86
C GLU A 153 -3.41 -53.48 32.41
N PRO A 154 -2.16 -53.90 32.68
CA PRO A 154 -1.13 -52.99 33.19
C PRO A 154 -0.77 -51.95 32.12
N LEU A 155 -0.91 -50.68 32.48
CA LEU A 155 -0.66 -49.55 31.59
C LEU A 155 0.81 -49.12 31.68
N ASN A 156 1.58 -49.42 30.64
CA ASN A 156 2.99 -49.05 30.55
C ASN A 156 3.15 -47.75 29.73
N MET A 157 3.34 -46.62 30.42
CA MET A 157 3.66 -45.33 29.80
C MET A 157 5.15 -45.01 30.01
N ARG A 158 5.84 -44.58 28.95
CA ARG A 158 7.25 -44.18 29.01
C ARG A 158 7.40 -42.78 28.46
N PHE A 159 7.84 -41.86 29.32
CA PHE A 159 8.10 -40.47 28.97
C PHE A 159 9.60 -40.28 28.76
N THR A 160 10.00 -39.67 27.64
CA THR A 160 11.41 -39.46 27.30
C THR A 160 11.64 -37.97 27.10
N ASN A 161 12.57 -37.39 27.85
CA ASN A 161 12.88 -35.95 27.82
C ASN A 161 11.66 -35.02 28.02
N SER A 162 10.68 -35.44 28.84
CA SER A 162 9.46 -34.66 29.12
C SER A 162 9.53 -33.99 30.49
N ASN A 163 9.00 -32.78 30.61
CA ASN A 163 8.91 -32.09 31.91
C ASN A 163 7.64 -32.53 32.68
N ILE A 164 7.59 -32.24 33.98
CA ILE A 164 6.50 -32.68 34.88
C ILE A 164 5.13 -32.15 34.44
N ARG A 165 5.04 -30.92 33.90
CA ARG A 165 3.76 -30.37 33.43
C ARG A 165 3.21 -31.17 32.25
N ASP A 166 4.07 -31.52 31.30
CA ASP A 166 3.66 -32.29 30.12
C ASP A 166 3.21 -33.71 30.49
N ILE A 167 3.88 -34.32 31.47
CA ILE A 167 3.50 -35.62 32.01
C ILE A 167 2.13 -35.55 32.70
N LEU A 168 1.90 -34.56 33.55
CA LEU A 168 0.63 -34.39 34.26
C LEU A 168 -0.54 -34.08 33.31
N ASN A 169 -0.31 -33.24 32.29
CA ASN A 169 -1.30 -32.94 31.25
C ASN A 169 -1.66 -34.18 30.43
N ALA A 170 -0.67 -35.00 30.07
CA ALA A 170 -0.90 -36.25 29.34
C ALA A 170 -1.74 -37.23 30.16
N ILE A 171 -1.49 -37.35 31.47
CA ILE A 171 -2.27 -38.20 32.37
C ILE A 171 -3.71 -37.68 32.53
N GLY A 172 -3.90 -36.37 32.75
CA GLY A 172 -5.24 -35.77 32.86
C GLY A 172 -6.07 -35.97 31.59
N THR A 173 -5.48 -35.66 30.43
CA THR A 173 -6.13 -35.83 29.12
C THR A 173 -6.52 -37.29 28.87
N ALA A 174 -5.65 -38.24 29.24
CA ALA A 174 -5.90 -39.66 29.03
C ALA A 174 -6.92 -40.24 30.02
N ALA A 175 -7.04 -39.68 31.22
CA ALA A 175 -8.07 -40.01 32.21
C ALA A 175 -9.40 -39.26 31.99
N GLY A 176 -9.42 -38.27 31.10
CA GLY A 176 -10.60 -37.48 30.76
C GLY A 176 -10.93 -36.36 31.76
N ILE A 177 -9.93 -35.85 32.50
CA ILE A 177 -10.04 -34.78 33.53
C ILE A 177 -9.04 -33.64 33.31
#